data_AF-A0A8S7IH37-F1
#
_entry.id   AF-A0A8S7IH37-F1
#
_cell.length_a   1.000
_cell.length_b   1.000
_cell.length_c   1.000
_cell.angle_alpha   90.00
_cell.angle_beta   90.00
_cell.angle_gamma   90.00
#
_symmetry.space_group_name_H-M   'P 1'
#
loop_
_entity.id
_entity.type
_entity.pdbx_description
1 polymer ?
#
loop_
_entity_poly.entity_id
_entity_poly.type
_entity_poly.pdbx_seq_one_letter_code
_entity_poly.pdbx_strand_id
1 'polypeptide(L)'
;GILFFELFAFIGMFSYGIFVSSLFFRKKRQLPHHYIALVGIGTIFVAVDLLLGHIYLDVPYVFDTVKPLVRNVFSACIWIPYFIVSERVKRTFVK
;
A
#
# COMPACT_ATOMS: atom_id res chain seq x y z
N GLY A 1 -1.13 22.88 8.64
CA GLY A 1 0.15 22.21 8.34
C GLY A 1 -0.07 20.76 7.96
N ILE A 2 -0.53 19.95 8.91
CA ILE A 2 -0.70 18.49 8.76
C ILE A 2 -1.58 18.08 7.57
N LEU A 3 -2.68 18.80 7.31
CA LEU A 3 -3.60 18.51 6.20
C LEU A 3 -2.95 18.63 4.82
N PHE A 4 -2.03 19.59 4.63
CA PHE A 4 -1.31 19.72 3.36
C PHE A 4 -0.34 18.56 3.17
N PHE A 5 0.36 18.14 4.23
CA PHE A 5 1.24 16.97 4.20
C PHE A 5 0.45 15.70 3.83
N GLU A 6 -0.71 15.49 4.45
CA GLU A 6 -1.61 14.37 4.17
C GLU A 6 -2.05 14.37 2.70
N LEU A 7 -2.49 15.52 2.19
CA LEU A 7 -2.91 15.68 0.80
C LEU A 7 -1.78 15.32 -0.17
N PHE A 8 -0.56 15.85 0.05
CA PHE A 8 0.59 15.53 -0.79
C PHE A 8 0.95 14.05 -0.74
N ALA A 9 0.87 13.43 0.43
CA ALA A 9 1.13 12.01 0.59
C ALA A 9 0.09 11.15 -0.14
N PHE A 10 -1.21 11.51 -0.08
CA PHE A 10 -2.26 10.84 -0.84
C PHE A 10 -2.07 10.98 -2.35
N ILE A 11 -1.72 12.18 -2.85
CA ILE A 11 -1.43 12.41 -4.27
C ILE A 11 -0.22 11.55 -4.71
N GLY A 12 0.83 11.52 -3.89
CA GLY A 12 2.01 10.68 -4.13
C GLY A 12 1.65 9.19 -4.20
N MET A 13 0.87 8.70 -3.25
CA MET A 13 0.44 7.31 -3.20
C MET A 13 -0.50 6.94 -4.35
N PHE A 14 -1.40 7.85 -4.74
CA PHE A 14 -2.30 7.68 -5.88
C PHE A 14 -1.52 7.63 -7.21
N SER A 15 -0.58 8.55 -7.42
CA SER A 15 0.28 8.54 -8.60
C SER A 15 1.16 7.29 -8.67
N TYR A 16 1.67 6.81 -7.53
CA TYR A 16 2.41 5.56 -7.46
C TYR A 16 1.51 4.35 -7.81
N GLY A 17 0.25 4.36 -7.39
CA GLY A 17 -0.75 3.37 -7.80
C GLY A 17 -0.98 3.34 -9.31
N ILE A 18 -1.07 4.50 -9.96
CA ILE A 18 -1.17 4.61 -11.42
C ILE A 18 0.09 4.06 -12.09
N PHE A 19 1.27 4.39 -11.56
CA PHE A 19 2.54 3.88 -12.09
C PHE A 19 2.60 2.34 -12.02
N VAL A 20 2.31 1.74 -10.86
CA VAL A 20 2.30 0.27 -10.70
C VAL A 20 1.25 -0.37 -11.61
N SER A 21 0.07 0.25 -11.77
CA SER A 21 -0.95 -0.20 -12.70
C SER A 21 -0.46 -0.16 -14.16
N SER A 22 0.27 0.90 -14.55
CA SER A 22 0.90 0.97 -15.87
C SER A 22 1.93 -0.14 -16.08
N LEU A 23 2.73 -0.48 -15.06
CA LEU A 23 3.64 -1.64 -15.10
C LEU A 23 2.88 -2.96 -15.30
N PHE A 24 1.64 -3.06 -14.79
CA PHE A 24 0.78 -4.23 -14.96
C PHE A 24 0.42 -4.46 -16.41
N PHE A 25 -0.03 -3.41 -17.10
CA PHE A 25 -0.31 -3.47 -18.54
C PHE A 25 0.95 -3.67 -19.38
N ARG A 26 2.09 -3.09 -18.97
CA ARG A 26 3.36 -3.20 -19.68
C ARG A 26 4.12 -4.52 -19.44
N LYS A 27 3.59 -5.42 -18.61
CA LYS A 27 4.15 -6.75 -18.31
C LYS A 27 5.65 -6.71 -17.95
N LYS A 28 6.10 -5.69 -17.23
CA LYS A 28 7.52 -5.50 -16.88
C LYS A 28 7.92 -6.37 -15.68
N ARG A 29 9.12 -6.96 -15.73
CA ARG A 29 9.74 -7.76 -14.64
C ARG A 29 9.83 -7.06 -13.29
N GLN A 30 9.85 -5.74 -13.29
CA GLN A 30 9.94 -4.92 -12.08
C GLN A 30 8.62 -4.87 -11.27
N LEU A 31 7.50 -5.26 -11.89
CA LEU A 31 6.18 -5.18 -11.28
C LEU A 31 6.04 -5.88 -9.92
N PRO A 32 6.37 -7.17 -9.75
CA PRO A 32 6.17 -7.85 -8.47
C PRO A 32 6.85 -7.12 -7.31
N HIS A 33 8.05 -6.59 -7.54
CA HIS A 33 8.78 -5.83 -6.52
C HIS A 33 8.09 -4.50 -6.18
N HIS A 34 7.66 -3.73 -7.19
CA HIS A 34 6.99 -2.45 -6.98
C HIS A 34 5.59 -2.61 -6.39
N TYR A 35 4.88 -3.69 -6.70
CA TYR A 35 3.58 -3.96 -6.12
C TYR A 35 3.69 -4.35 -4.64
N ILE A 36 4.67 -5.19 -4.28
CA ILE A 36 4.98 -5.50 -2.87
C ILE A 36 5.35 -4.22 -2.11
N ALA A 37 6.20 -3.38 -2.70
CA ALA A 37 6.55 -2.08 -2.13
C ALA A 37 5.32 -1.18 -1.95
N LEU A 38 4.41 -1.11 -2.94
CA LEU A 38 3.18 -0.33 -2.86
C LEU A 38 2.30 -0.78 -1.68
N VAL A 39 2.09 -2.08 -1.53
CA VAL A 39 1.27 -2.64 -0.46
C VAL A 39 1.92 -2.44 0.92
N GLY A 40 3.25 -2.60 1.00
CA GLY A 40 4.01 -2.33 2.22
C GLY A 40 3.97 -0.86 2.63
N ILE A 41 4.32 0.05 1.71
CA ILE A 41 4.27 1.50 1.92
C ILE A 41 2.84 1.93 2.29
N GLY A 42 1.83 1.39 1.64
CA GLY A 42 0.43 1.73 1.95
C GLY A 42 -0.02 1.26 3.33
N THR A 43 0.47 0.11 3.79
CA THR A 43 0.19 -0.38 5.15
C THR A 43 0.87 0.52 6.19
N ILE A 44 2.13 0.89 5.94
CA ILE A 44 2.87 1.84 6.80
C ILE A 44 2.17 3.20 6.82
N PHE A 45 1.70 3.67 5.66
CA PHE A 45 1.02 4.95 5.56
C PHE A 45 -0.24 5.00 6.43
N VAL A 46 -1.10 3.96 6.37
CA VAL A 46 -2.29 3.88 7.24
C VAL A 46 -1.92 3.74 8.72
N ALA A 47 -0.81 3.07 9.05
CA ALA A 47 -0.34 3.00 10.43
C ALA A 47 0.12 4.37 10.96
N VAL A 48 0.87 5.12 10.13
CA VAL A 48 1.34 6.47 10.45
C VAL A 48 0.17 7.45 10.56
N ASP A 49 -0.81 7.35 9.65
CA ASP A 49 -2.02 8.17 9.67
C ASP A 49 -2.82 7.97 10.96
N LEU A 50 -3.03 6.71 11.38
CA LEU A 50 -3.67 6.38 12.64
C LEU A 50 -2.90 6.91 13.86
N LEU A 51 -1.56 6.83 13.83
CA LEU A 51 -0.70 7.36 14.90
C LEU A 51 -0.79 8.90 14.99
N LEU A 52 -0.70 9.58 13.85
CA LEU A 52 -0.80 11.04 13.78
C LEU A 52 -2.19 11.52 14.18
N GLY A 53 -3.25 10.83 13.76
CA GLY A 53 -4.62 11.12 14.17
C GLY A 53 -4.81 10.99 15.69
N HIS A 54 -4.20 9.99 16.32
CA HIS A 54 -4.24 9.87 17.78
C HIS A 54 -3.45 11.00 18.47
N ILE A 55 -2.24 11.31 18.01
CA ILE A 55 -1.36 12.30 18.67
C ILE A 55 -1.86 13.74 18.50
N TYR A 56 -2.35 14.09 17.31
CA TYR A 56 -2.70 15.48 16.96
C TYR A 56 -4.19 15.80 17.05
N LEU A 57 -5.07 14.79 16.97
CA LEU A 57 -6.52 14.98 16.94
C LEU A 57 -7.24 14.27 18.10
N ASP A 58 -6.51 13.70 19.07
CA ASP A 58 -7.03 12.92 20.21
C ASP A 58 -8.05 11.85 19.79
N VAL A 59 -7.86 11.27 18.60
CA VAL A 59 -8.77 10.25 18.08
C VAL A 59 -8.61 8.96 18.90
N PRO A 60 -9.67 8.46 19.55
CA PRO A 60 -9.57 7.24 20.34
C PRO A 60 -9.32 6.03 19.43
N TYR A 61 -8.55 5.06 19.95
CA TYR A 61 -8.36 3.75 19.32
C TYR A 61 -9.65 2.91 19.47
N VAL A 62 -10.64 3.20 18.63
CA VAL A 62 -11.90 2.47 18.52
C VAL A 62 -11.79 1.47 17.37
N PHE A 63 -12.59 0.42 17.38
CA PHE A 63 -12.61 -0.61 16.33
C PHE A 63 -12.68 -0.01 14.91
N ASP A 64 -13.42 1.09 14.73
CA ASP A 64 -13.56 1.76 13.44
C ASP A 64 -12.26 2.39 12.92
N THR A 65 -11.38 2.86 13.80
CA THR A 65 -10.10 3.50 13.41
C THR A 65 -8.99 2.47 13.18
N VAL A 66 -9.02 1.33 13.88
CA VAL A 66 -8.03 0.24 13.70
C VAL A 66 -8.39 -0.75 12.59
N LYS A 67 -9.67 -0.91 12.27
CA LYS A 67 -10.16 -1.81 11.21
C LYS A 67 -9.48 -1.62 9.85
N PRO A 68 -9.23 -0.40 9.34
CA PRO A 68 -8.53 -0.19 8.07
C PRO A 68 -7.10 -0.74 8.08
N LEU A 69 -6.38 -0.56 9.19
CA LEU A 69 -5.02 -1.06 9.37
C LEU A 69 -5.00 -2.59 9.33
N VAL A 70 -5.88 -3.22 10.12
CA VAL A 70 -6.00 -4.68 10.17
C VAL A 70 -6.31 -5.25 8.79
N ARG A 71 -7.27 -4.65 8.07
CA ARG A 71 -7.62 -5.07 6.70
C ARG A 71 -6.43 -4.95 5.73
N ASN A 72 -5.66 -3.87 5.81
CA ASN A 72 -4.48 -3.69 4.96
C ASN A 72 -3.39 -4.72 5.27
N VAL A 73 -3.15 -5.04 6.54
CA VAL A 73 -2.20 -6.08 6.94
C VAL A 73 -2.63 -7.45 6.40
N PHE A 74 -3.89 -7.84 6.55
CA PHE A 74 -4.39 -9.10 5.99
C PHE A 74 -4.28 -9.13 4.46
N SER A 75 -4.61 -8.03 3.80
CA SER A 75 -4.45 -7.90 2.34
C SER A 75 -2.98 -8.09 1.95
N ALA A 76 -2.06 -7.41 2.64
CA ALA A 76 -0.62 -7.55 2.43
C ALA A 76 -0.13 -8.99 2.62
N CYS A 77 -0.57 -9.66 3.68
CA CYS A 77 -0.25 -11.06 3.95
C CYS A 77 -0.76 -12.03 2.88
N ILE A 78 -1.80 -11.68 2.11
CA ILE A 78 -2.30 -12.52 1.01
C ILE A 78 -1.55 -12.18 -0.29
N TRP A 79 -1.43 -10.90 -0.62
CA TRP A 79 -0.90 -10.47 -1.90
C TRP A 79 0.63 -10.58 -2.00
N ILE A 80 1.37 -10.27 -0.93
CA ILE A 80 2.84 -10.35 -0.93
C ILE A 80 3.31 -11.77 -1.28
N PRO A 81 2.88 -12.84 -0.57
CA PRO A 81 3.32 -14.19 -0.93
C PRO A 81 2.79 -14.64 -2.30
N TYR A 82 1.60 -14.19 -2.71
CA TYR A 82 1.10 -14.47 -4.05
C TYR A 82 2.04 -13.95 -5.14
N PHE A 83 2.50 -12.71 -5.03
CA PHE A 83 3.40 -12.10 -6.03
C PHE A 83 4.83 -12.69 -6.00
N ILE A 84 5.28 -13.25 -4.88
CA ILE A 84 6.60 -13.91 -4.76
C ILE A 84 6.55 -15.35 -5.29
N VAL A 85 5.53 -16.12 -4.92
CA VAL A 85 5.48 -17.57 -5.14
C VAL A 85 4.87 -17.93 -6.50
N SER A 86 3.84 -17.20 -6.95
CA SER A 86 3.01 -17.57 -8.10
C SER A 86 3.79 -17.76 -9.40
N GLU A 87 3.65 -18.94 -10.00
CA GLU A 87 4.23 -19.24 -11.32
C GLU A 87 3.66 -18.36 -12.44
N ARG A 88 2.43 -17.88 -12.32
CA ARG A 88 1.81 -17.01 -13.35
C ARG A 88 2.53 -15.67 -13.45
N VAL A 89 2.93 -15.11 -12.31
CA VAL A 89 3.72 -13.88 -12.25
C VAL A 89 5.10 -14.12 -12.87
N LYS A 90 5.74 -15.24 -12.53
CA LYS A 90 7.04 -15.61 -13.12
C LYS A 90 6.96 -15.79 -14.65
N ARG A 91 5.95 -16.52 -15.15
CA ARG A 91 5.75 -16.78 -16.59
C ARG A 91 5.39 -15.54 -17.41
N THR A 92 4.72 -14.55 -16.78
CA THR A 92 4.24 -13.35 -17.48
C THR A 92 5.21 -12.19 -17.43
N PHE A 93 5.98 -12.05 -16.35
CA PHE A 93 6.81 -10.88 -16.09
C PHE A 93 8.32 -11.18 -16.04
N VAL A 94 8.77 -12.42 -15.80
CA VAL A 94 10.19 -12.74 -15.50
C VAL A 94 10.95 -13.39 -16.67
N LYS A 95 10.30 -13.60 -17.83
CA LYS A 95 10.97 -14.14 -19.04
C LYS A 95 12.30 -13.46 -19.34
#